data_AF-A0A1Q7GMH8-F1
#
_entry.id   AF-A0A1Q7GMH8-F1
#
_cell.length_a   1.000
_cell.length_b   1.000
_cell.length_c   1.000
_cell.angle_alpha   90.00
_cell.angle_beta   90.00
_cell.angle_gamma   90.00
#
_symmetry.space_group_name_H-M   'P 1'
#
loop_
_entity.id
_entity.type
_entity.pdbx_description
1 polymer ?
#
loop_
_entity_poly.entity_id
_entity_poly.type
_entity_poly.pdbx_seq_one_letter_code
_entity_poly.pdbx_strand_id
1 'polypeptide(L)'
;MVLTVAPVLAQVSSSRLATNATDAGNWLMYSGAYTSQRFSPLDQISSTNVSRLKPLWVYQPPGVGSLEGTPVVADGVMYGISGGEAGIRGFLDAYDARTGKQVWRLHTVPSPGEPGSETWPGDSWVHGAGATWLTGSYDPALKLLYWGTGNPGPDWNGDARKGDNLFTCSLLAIDVETGKMRWHFQFTPHDVHDWDANQIPVLVDADFGGRP
;
A
#
# COMPACT_ATOMS: atom_id res chain seq x y z
N MET A 1 -5.35 -45.82 -2.65
CA MET A 1 -4.45 -44.93 -1.90
C MET A 1 -4.56 -43.55 -2.55
N VAL A 2 -5.41 -42.67 -2.01
CA VAL A 2 -5.58 -41.31 -2.52
C VAL A 2 -4.83 -40.40 -1.56
N LEU A 3 -3.78 -39.76 -2.06
CA LEU A 3 -3.00 -38.78 -1.30
C LEU A 3 -3.73 -37.44 -1.42
N THR A 4 -4.53 -37.08 -0.42
CA THR A 4 -5.01 -35.71 -0.24
C THR A 4 -3.85 -34.87 0.30
N VAL A 5 -3.27 -34.03 -0.54
CA VAL A 5 -2.42 -32.92 -0.09
C VAL A 5 -3.36 -31.77 0.25
N ALA A 6 -3.61 -31.58 1.55
CA ALA A 6 -4.21 -30.34 2.02
C ALA A 6 -3.16 -29.23 1.88
N PRO A 7 -3.44 -28.10 1.21
CA PRO A 7 -2.59 -26.94 1.35
C PRO A 7 -2.87 -26.36 2.74
N VAL A 8 -1.95 -26.57 3.68
CA VAL A 8 -1.89 -25.69 4.84
C VAL A 8 -1.34 -24.37 4.31
N LEU A 9 -2.22 -23.49 3.85
CA LEU A 9 -1.88 -22.10 3.62
C LEU A 9 -1.54 -21.50 4.98
N ALA A 10 -0.30 -21.07 5.15
CA ALA A 10 0.18 -20.47 6.39
C ALA A 10 -0.58 -19.16 6.65
N GLN A 11 -1.66 -19.25 7.43
CA GLN A 11 -2.45 -18.12 7.90
C GLN A 11 -1.55 -17.13 8.65
N VAL A 12 -1.69 -15.84 8.36
CA VAL A 12 -1.16 -14.80 9.24
C VAL A 12 -2.23 -14.47 10.24
N SER A 13 -2.18 -15.22 11.34
CA SER A 13 -2.94 -14.90 12.53
C SER A 13 -2.35 -13.64 13.17
N SER A 14 -3.16 -12.96 13.97
CA SER A 14 -2.71 -11.96 14.93
C SER A 14 -1.42 -12.38 15.68
N SER A 15 -1.24 -13.68 15.95
CA SER A 15 -0.04 -14.23 16.59
C SER A 15 1.26 -14.12 15.76
N ARG A 16 1.20 -14.16 14.42
CA ARG A 16 2.38 -13.97 13.56
C ARG A 16 2.77 -12.49 13.48
N LEU A 17 1.81 -11.58 13.44
CA LEU A 17 2.06 -10.13 13.54
C LEU A 17 2.37 -9.67 14.97
N ALA A 18 2.06 -10.48 16.00
CA ALA A 18 2.42 -10.20 17.39
C ALA A 18 3.93 -10.36 17.66
N THR A 19 4.65 -11.12 16.83
CA THR A 19 6.12 -11.27 16.97
C THR A 19 6.82 -11.16 15.62
N ASN A 20 7.58 -10.09 15.39
CA ASN A 20 8.44 -9.92 14.20
C ASN A 20 9.58 -10.96 14.10
N ALA A 21 9.76 -11.80 15.14
CA ALA A 21 10.96 -12.59 15.36
C ALA A 21 11.06 -13.84 14.46
N THR A 22 9.95 -14.33 13.89
CA THR A 22 9.92 -15.62 13.17
C THR A 22 9.76 -15.49 11.65
N ASP A 23 9.56 -14.28 11.13
CA ASP A 23 9.28 -14.04 9.70
C ASP A 23 10.46 -13.36 8.99
N ALA A 24 11.62 -14.01 9.06
CA ALA A 24 12.86 -13.51 8.47
C ALA A 24 12.68 -13.25 6.96
N GLY A 25 12.86 -11.99 6.55
CA GLY A 25 12.77 -11.55 5.15
C GLY A 25 11.47 -10.82 4.78
N ASN A 26 10.51 -10.73 5.70
CA ASN A 26 9.24 -10.03 5.51
C ASN A 26 9.12 -8.79 6.40
N TRP A 27 8.41 -7.78 5.92
CA TRP A 27 8.06 -6.54 6.63
C TRP A 27 6.64 -6.12 6.25
N LEU A 28 5.65 -6.56 7.04
CA LEU A 28 4.26 -6.68 6.58
C LEU A 28 3.37 -5.45 6.85
N MET A 29 3.87 -4.49 7.64
CA MET A 29 3.17 -3.24 7.98
C MET A 29 4.20 -2.15 8.34
N TYR A 30 3.73 -0.91 8.57
CA TYR A 30 4.60 0.25 8.85
C TYR A 30 5.77 -0.02 9.80
N SER A 31 5.52 -0.68 10.93
CA SER A 31 6.56 -0.98 11.93
C SER A 31 7.04 -2.43 11.95
N GLY A 32 6.76 -3.19 10.89
CA GLY A 32 7.11 -4.61 10.73
C GLY A 32 6.12 -5.57 11.41
N ALA A 33 5.73 -5.27 12.66
CA ALA A 33 4.83 -6.06 13.50
C ALA A 33 4.02 -5.16 14.46
N TYR A 34 2.97 -5.68 15.10
CA TYR A 34 2.13 -4.90 16.04
C TYR A 34 2.89 -4.32 17.23
N THR A 35 3.94 -5.00 17.69
CA THR A 35 4.78 -4.52 18.80
C THR A 35 5.47 -3.19 18.48
N SER A 36 5.50 -2.80 17.19
CA SER A 36 6.04 -1.54 16.71
C SER A 36 7.49 -1.25 17.11
N GLN A 37 8.26 -2.30 17.41
CA GLN A 37 9.67 -2.17 17.82
C GLN A 37 10.60 -1.77 16.67
N ARG A 38 10.16 -1.93 15.42
CA ARG A 38 10.97 -1.68 14.21
C ARG A 38 12.33 -2.39 14.25
N PHE A 39 12.36 -3.60 14.82
CA PHE A 39 13.56 -4.41 15.00
C PHE A 39 13.52 -5.65 14.09
N SER A 40 14.61 -5.94 13.38
CA SER A 40 14.77 -7.15 12.59
C SER A 40 15.71 -8.13 13.31
N PRO A 41 15.38 -9.44 13.38
CA PRO A 41 16.26 -10.45 13.96
C PRO A 41 17.42 -10.85 13.02
N LEU A 42 17.49 -10.33 11.80
CA LEU A 42 18.54 -10.64 10.83
C LEU A 42 19.89 -10.06 11.28
N ASP A 43 20.95 -10.88 11.19
CA ASP A 43 22.30 -10.54 11.65
C ASP A 43 23.36 -10.62 10.53
N GLN A 44 22.94 -10.90 9.28
CA GLN A 44 23.83 -10.95 8.11
C GLN A 44 24.64 -9.65 7.95
N ILE A 45 24.02 -8.51 8.26
CA ILE A 45 24.67 -7.20 8.32
C ILE A 45 24.98 -6.89 9.78
N SER A 46 26.23 -6.58 10.08
CA SER A 46 26.70 -6.27 11.43
C SER A 46 27.73 -5.15 11.41
N SER A 47 28.14 -4.69 12.60
CA SER A 47 29.16 -3.65 12.77
C SER A 47 30.50 -4.00 12.13
N THR A 48 30.79 -5.29 11.91
CA THR A 48 32.05 -5.75 11.29
C THR A 48 32.04 -5.68 9.76
N ASN A 49 30.85 -5.64 9.13
CA ASN A 49 30.74 -5.72 7.67
C ASN A 49 29.88 -4.61 7.03
N VAL A 50 29.23 -3.75 7.81
CA VAL A 50 28.37 -2.66 7.32
C VAL A 50 29.08 -1.71 6.35
N SER A 51 30.39 -1.52 6.51
CA SER A 51 31.22 -0.70 5.61
C SER A 51 31.33 -1.25 4.18
N ARG A 52 30.91 -2.51 3.96
CA ARG A 52 30.91 -3.16 2.65
C ARG A 52 29.60 -3.00 1.88
N LEU A 53 28.58 -2.38 2.47
CA LEU A 53 27.29 -2.19 1.81
C LEU A 53 27.44 -1.35 0.55
N LYS A 54 26.68 -1.74 -0.47
CA LYS A 54 26.58 -1.04 -1.75
C LYS A 54 25.12 -1.01 -2.17
N PRO A 55 24.64 0.05 -2.83
CA PRO A 55 23.32 0.05 -3.45
C PRO A 55 23.21 -1.11 -4.45
N LEU A 56 22.14 -1.90 -4.36
CA LEU A 56 21.86 -2.96 -5.32
C LEU A 56 21.07 -2.42 -6.52
N TRP A 57 20.06 -1.59 -6.24
CA TRP A 57 19.25 -0.88 -7.21
C TRP A 57 18.68 0.39 -6.57
N VAL A 58 18.27 1.34 -7.41
CA VAL A 58 17.62 2.60 -7.01
C VAL A 58 16.43 2.81 -7.93
N TYR A 59 15.31 3.21 -7.35
CA TYR A 59 14.12 3.65 -8.08
C TYR A 59 13.80 5.09 -7.70
N GLN A 60 13.49 5.91 -8.71
CA GLN A 60 13.02 7.28 -8.53
C GLN A 60 11.59 7.35 -9.06
N PRO A 61 10.57 7.46 -8.18
CA PRO A 61 9.20 7.59 -8.64
C PRO A 61 9.02 8.85 -9.48
N PRO A 62 8.16 8.81 -10.51
CA PRO A 62 7.80 10.02 -11.25
C PRO A 62 7.01 10.97 -10.35
N GLY A 63 7.27 12.27 -10.49
CA GLY A 63 6.66 13.33 -9.68
C GLY A 63 7.70 14.14 -8.90
N VAL A 64 7.26 15.24 -8.30
CA VAL A 64 8.06 16.04 -7.37
C VAL A 64 7.43 15.89 -5.99
N GLY A 65 8.21 15.59 -4.96
CA GLY A 65 7.63 15.42 -3.62
C GLY A 65 8.44 14.57 -2.67
N SER A 66 7.96 14.50 -1.44
CA SER A 66 8.51 13.73 -0.33
C SER A 66 7.99 12.29 -0.40
N LEU A 67 8.87 11.34 -0.07
CA LEU A 67 8.50 9.94 0.15
C LEU A 67 8.68 9.67 1.65
N GLU A 68 7.57 9.53 2.36
CA GLU A 68 7.58 9.39 3.83
C GLU A 68 7.38 7.94 4.28
N GLY A 69 6.61 7.16 3.50
CA GLY A 69 6.27 5.78 3.83
C GLY A 69 7.45 4.80 3.78
N THR A 70 7.42 3.83 4.69
CA THR A 70 8.27 2.63 4.65
C THR A 70 7.64 1.61 3.68
N PRO A 71 8.39 0.99 2.76
CA PRO A 71 7.83 -0.05 1.90
C PRO A 71 7.33 -1.27 2.71
N VAL A 72 6.28 -1.92 2.22
CA VAL A 72 5.91 -3.27 2.68
C VAL A 72 6.71 -4.27 1.86
N VAL A 73 7.28 -5.30 2.48
CA VAL A 73 7.98 -6.39 1.77
C VAL A 73 7.35 -7.71 2.17
N ALA A 74 6.82 -8.44 1.19
CA ALA A 74 6.25 -9.76 1.41
C ALA A 74 6.66 -10.70 0.27
N ASP A 75 7.18 -11.87 0.63
CA ASP A 75 7.46 -12.98 -0.30
C ASP A 75 8.34 -12.57 -1.50
N GLY A 76 9.32 -11.70 -1.25
CA GLY A 76 10.26 -11.21 -2.27
C GLY A 76 9.75 -10.05 -3.13
N VAL A 77 8.55 -9.54 -2.85
CA VAL A 77 7.97 -8.36 -3.52
C VAL A 77 7.96 -7.19 -2.55
N MET A 78 8.40 -6.02 -3.02
CA MET A 78 8.36 -4.76 -2.31
C MET A 78 7.25 -3.88 -2.87
N TYR A 79 6.38 -3.37 -2.00
CA TYR A 79 5.28 -2.48 -2.33
C TYR A 79 5.61 -1.07 -1.85
N GLY A 80 5.54 -0.11 -2.77
CA GLY A 80 6.04 1.25 -2.58
C GLY A 80 5.07 2.31 -3.05
N ILE A 81 5.24 3.50 -2.49
CA ILE A 81 4.31 4.63 -2.55
C ILE A 81 4.58 5.55 -3.74
N SER A 82 3.57 6.35 -4.08
CA SER A 82 3.74 7.59 -4.84
C SER A 82 4.12 8.75 -3.90
N GLY A 83 4.85 9.74 -4.43
CA GLY A 83 5.06 11.01 -3.72
C GLY A 83 3.75 11.76 -3.49
N GLY A 84 3.70 12.70 -2.55
CA GLY A 84 2.46 13.40 -2.16
C GLY A 84 2.18 14.68 -2.93
N GLU A 85 3.20 15.33 -3.47
CA GLU A 85 3.15 16.76 -3.75
C GLU A 85 2.95 17.12 -5.23
N ALA A 86 2.38 18.31 -5.46
CA ALA A 86 2.28 19.01 -6.74
C ALA A 86 1.47 18.32 -7.86
N GLY A 87 0.25 17.86 -7.56
CA GLY A 87 -0.73 17.49 -8.59
C GLY A 87 -0.29 16.29 -9.44
N ILE A 88 0.33 15.29 -8.81
CA ILE A 88 0.61 14.01 -9.47
C ILE A 88 -0.69 13.24 -9.75
N ARG A 89 -0.59 12.18 -10.54
CA ARG A 89 -1.59 11.09 -10.56
C ARG A 89 -1.10 10.00 -9.62
N GLY A 90 -1.77 9.84 -8.48
CA GLY A 90 -1.40 8.88 -7.44
C GLY A 90 -1.32 7.45 -7.96
N PHE A 91 -0.41 6.68 -7.36
CA PHE A 91 -0.21 5.28 -7.69
C PHE A 91 0.37 4.48 -6.52
N LEU A 92 0.25 3.16 -6.58
CA LEU A 92 0.97 2.19 -5.76
C LEU A 92 1.73 1.25 -6.69
N ASP A 93 3.00 1.00 -6.39
CA ASP A 93 3.84 0.12 -7.20
C ASP A 93 4.22 -1.15 -6.44
N ALA A 94 4.45 -2.22 -7.20
CA ALA A 94 5.13 -3.42 -6.74
C ALA A 94 6.42 -3.65 -7.52
N TYR A 95 7.47 -4.08 -6.81
CA TYR A 95 8.80 -4.36 -7.34
C TYR A 95 9.26 -5.73 -6.88
N ASP A 96 9.98 -6.45 -7.75
CA ASP A 96 10.82 -7.55 -7.30
C ASP A 96 11.93 -6.98 -6.40
N ALA A 97 11.95 -7.37 -5.12
CA ALA A 97 12.79 -6.74 -4.10
C ALA A 97 14.30 -6.94 -4.36
N ARG A 98 14.66 -7.98 -5.13
CA ARG A 98 16.06 -8.30 -5.44
C ARG A 98 16.57 -7.52 -6.64
N THR A 99 15.73 -7.28 -7.64
CA THR A 99 16.14 -6.70 -8.92
C THR A 99 15.68 -5.27 -9.12
N GLY A 100 14.69 -4.80 -8.37
CA GLY A 100 14.06 -3.50 -8.58
C GLY A 100 13.16 -3.44 -9.82
N LYS A 101 12.87 -4.58 -10.47
CA LYS A 101 11.97 -4.63 -11.63
C LYS A 101 10.52 -4.41 -11.19
N GLN A 102 9.83 -3.44 -11.79
CA GLN A 102 8.40 -3.23 -11.55
C GLN A 102 7.60 -4.45 -12.00
N VAL A 103 6.78 -4.98 -11.10
CA VAL A 103 5.85 -6.10 -11.33
C VAL A 103 4.53 -5.56 -11.83
N TRP A 104 3.95 -4.59 -11.13
CA TRP A 104 2.72 -3.89 -11.51
C TRP A 104 2.69 -2.48 -10.93
N ARG A 105 1.78 -1.66 -11.48
CA ARG A 105 1.38 -0.35 -10.96
C ARG A 105 -0.14 -0.29 -10.89
N LEU A 106 -0.68 0.18 -9.78
CA LEU A 106 -2.07 0.57 -9.63
C LEU A 106 -2.13 2.10 -9.56
N HIS A 107 -2.89 2.75 -10.44
CA HIS A 107 -3.23 4.16 -10.26
C HIS A 107 -4.43 4.30 -9.30
N THR A 108 -4.33 5.20 -8.33
CA THR A 108 -5.41 5.47 -7.37
C THR A 108 -6.45 6.44 -7.93
N VAL A 109 -6.08 7.19 -8.95
CA VAL A 109 -6.99 8.00 -9.76
C VAL A 109 -7.20 7.30 -11.12
N PRO A 110 -8.42 6.84 -11.44
CA PRO A 110 -8.73 6.12 -12.66
C PRO A 110 -8.68 7.04 -13.89
N SER A 111 -8.25 6.47 -15.01
CA SER A 111 -8.26 7.09 -16.33
C SER A 111 -9.56 6.77 -17.07
N PRO A 112 -9.94 7.54 -18.09
CA PRO A 112 -11.20 7.34 -18.81
C PRO A 112 -11.39 5.89 -19.27
N GLY A 113 -12.53 5.31 -18.88
CA GLY A 113 -12.88 3.91 -19.19
C GLY A 113 -12.52 2.91 -18.08
N GLU A 114 -11.78 3.33 -17.06
CA GLU A 114 -11.59 2.55 -15.83
C GLU A 114 -12.75 2.78 -14.85
N PRO A 115 -13.13 1.78 -14.02
CA PRO A 115 -14.15 1.98 -12.99
C PRO A 115 -13.83 3.16 -12.08
N GLY A 116 -14.82 4.03 -11.82
CA GLY A 116 -14.66 5.24 -11.01
C GLY A 116 -14.23 6.48 -11.81
N SER A 117 -13.82 6.32 -13.08
CA SER A 117 -13.43 7.45 -13.93
C SER A 117 -14.57 8.43 -14.22
N GLU A 118 -15.83 7.95 -14.16
CA GLU A 118 -17.02 8.78 -14.28
C GLU A 118 -17.17 9.83 -13.16
N THR A 119 -16.44 9.66 -12.05
CA THR A 119 -16.44 10.61 -10.92
C THR A 119 -15.44 11.76 -11.10
N TRP A 120 -14.75 11.81 -12.24
CA TRP A 120 -13.81 12.87 -12.60
C TRP A 120 -14.25 13.58 -13.89
N PRO A 121 -14.48 14.91 -13.86
CA PRO A 121 -14.87 15.65 -15.05
C PRO A 121 -13.67 16.00 -15.92
N GLY A 122 -13.81 15.84 -17.23
CA GLY A 122 -12.78 16.22 -18.22
C GLY A 122 -11.42 15.59 -17.89
N ASP A 123 -10.39 16.42 -17.83
CA ASP A 123 -9.00 15.99 -17.57
C ASP A 123 -8.56 16.19 -16.11
N SER A 124 -9.50 16.44 -15.19
CA SER A 124 -9.18 16.64 -13.76
C SER A 124 -8.45 15.45 -13.11
N TRP A 125 -8.67 14.24 -13.63
CA TRP A 125 -7.99 13.02 -13.20
C TRP A 125 -6.49 13.01 -13.48
N VAL A 126 -6.01 13.78 -14.47
CA VAL A 126 -4.59 13.80 -14.88
C VAL A 126 -3.69 14.30 -13.75
N HIS A 127 -4.21 15.25 -12.97
CA HIS A 127 -3.55 15.85 -11.81
C HIS A 127 -4.36 15.64 -10.52
N GLY A 128 -5.11 14.54 -10.47
CA GLY A 128 -6.11 14.29 -9.43
C GLY A 128 -5.55 13.96 -8.04
N ALA A 129 -4.23 13.96 -7.84
CA ALA A 129 -3.56 13.56 -6.60
C ALA A 129 -3.90 12.12 -6.17
N GLY A 130 -4.44 11.90 -4.96
CA GLY A 130 -4.72 10.55 -4.44
C GLY A 130 -3.45 9.77 -4.06
N ALA A 131 -2.42 10.46 -3.60
CA ALA A 131 -1.13 9.88 -3.28
C ALA A 131 -1.23 8.82 -2.17
N THR A 132 -0.38 7.80 -2.25
CA THR A 132 -0.33 6.66 -1.32
C THR A 132 0.77 6.84 -0.27
N TRP A 133 0.98 8.07 0.20
CA TRP A 133 2.25 8.52 0.78
C TRP A 133 2.62 7.91 2.15
N LEU A 134 1.70 7.17 2.80
CA LEU A 134 1.97 6.37 4.00
C LEU A 134 1.91 4.87 3.73
N THR A 135 2.46 4.07 4.65
CA THR A 135 2.55 2.61 4.52
C THR A 135 1.21 1.90 4.73
N GLY A 136 0.87 0.96 3.86
CA GLY A 136 -0.26 0.06 4.03
C GLY A 136 0.05 -1.16 4.91
N SER A 137 -0.90 -2.10 4.91
CA SER A 137 -0.79 -3.38 5.63
C SER A 137 -1.05 -4.55 4.69
N TYR A 138 -0.45 -5.71 4.96
CA TYR A 138 -0.60 -6.91 4.15
C TYR A 138 -1.24 -8.06 4.93
N ASP A 139 -2.24 -8.69 4.31
CA ASP A 139 -2.79 -9.98 4.72
C ASP A 139 -2.38 -11.06 3.69
N PRO A 140 -1.40 -11.92 4.02
CA PRO A 140 -1.00 -13.05 3.16
C PRO A 140 -1.98 -14.21 3.09
N ALA A 141 -2.90 -14.36 4.06
CA ALA A 141 -3.91 -15.41 3.96
C ALA A 141 -4.89 -15.08 2.82
N LEU A 142 -5.26 -13.80 2.72
CA LEU A 142 -6.09 -13.29 1.62
C LEU A 142 -5.29 -12.88 0.39
N LYS A 143 -3.97 -12.75 0.52
CA LYS A 143 -3.07 -12.15 -0.48
C LYS A 143 -3.53 -10.74 -0.88
N LEU A 144 -3.88 -9.94 0.12
CA LEU A 144 -4.39 -8.58 -0.05
C LEU A 144 -3.48 -7.55 0.63
N LEU A 145 -3.20 -6.47 -0.08
CA LEU A 145 -2.74 -5.22 0.52
C LEU A 145 -3.93 -4.33 0.85
N TYR A 146 -3.83 -3.65 1.98
CA TYR A 146 -4.75 -2.63 2.43
C TYR A 146 -4.00 -1.29 2.46
N TRP A 147 -4.36 -0.37 1.58
CA TRP A 147 -3.63 0.87 1.40
C TRP A 147 -4.57 2.08 1.38
N GLY A 148 -4.26 3.08 2.19
CA GLY A 148 -4.97 4.35 2.22
C GLY A 148 -4.59 5.27 1.07
N THR A 149 -5.49 6.16 0.65
CA THR A 149 -5.20 7.14 -0.39
C THR A 149 -5.43 8.56 0.09
N GLY A 150 -4.67 9.48 -0.50
CA GLY A 150 -4.67 10.87 -0.11
C GLY A 150 -5.83 11.66 -0.69
N ASN A 151 -5.80 12.95 -0.39
CA ASN A 151 -6.74 13.94 -0.88
C ASN A 151 -6.71 14.07 -2.42
N PRO A 152 -7.80 14.58 -3.04
CA PRO A 152 -7.85 14.94 -4.45
C PRO A 152 -7.26 16.31 -4.74
N GLY A 153 -6.60 16.47 -5.89
CA GLY A 153 -6.02 17.74 -6.35
C GLY A 153 -6.93 18.48 -7.33
N PRO A 154 -7.15 19.81 -7.20
CA PRO A 154 -6.61 20.71 -6.17
C PRO A 154 -7.30 20.57 -4.81
N ASP A 155 -6.53 20.67 -3.72
CA ASP A 155 -6.90 20.19 -2.38
C ASP A 155 -8.15 20.86 -1.79
N TRP A 156 -8.18 22.20 -1.74
CA TRP A 156 -9.28 22.96 -1.12
C TRP A 156 -10.33 23.50 -2.10
N ASN A 157 -10.11 23.35 -3.42
CA ASN A 157 -11.04 23.84 -4.44
C ASN A 157 -11.49 22.70 -5.36
N GLY A 158 -12.70 22.23 -5.12
CA GLY A 158 -13.34 21.15 -5.89
C GLY A 158 -13.99 21.56 -7.21
N ASP A 159 -14.06 22.86 -7.55
CA ASP A 159 -14.86 23.33 -8.69
C ASP A 159 -14.41 22.75 -10.03
N ALA A 160 -13.11 22.49 -10.19
CA ALA A 160 -12.52 21.90 -11.40
C ALA A 160 -12.63 20.36 -11.43
N ARG A 161 -13.05 19.73 -10.33
CA ARG A 161 -13.08 18.28 -10.13
C ARG A 161 -14.38 17.82 -9.47
N LYS A 162 -15.52 18.36 -9.92
CA LYS A 162 -16.84 18.00 -9.38
C LYS A 162 -17.12 16.50 -9.54
N GLY A 163 -17.52 15.85 -8.46
CA GLY A 163 -17.77 14.40 -8.40
C GLY A 163 -17.06 13.80 -7.19
N ASP A 164 -17.30 12.52 -6.93
CA ASP A 164 -16.77 11.84 -5.73
C ASP A 164 -15.24 11.73 -5.74
N ASN A 165 -14.59 11.90 -6.90
CA ASN A 165 -13.14 11.85 -7.06
C ASN A 165 -12.52 10.50 -6.66
N LEU A 166 -13.17 9.40 -7.03
CA LEU A 166 -12.67 8.06 -6.69
C LEU A 166 -11.29 7.79 -7.31
N PHE A 167 -10.32 7.21 -6.64
CA PHE A 167 -10.38 6.59 -5.31
C PHE A 167 -9.55 7.40 -4.30
N THR A 168 -9.68 8.73 -4.27
CA THR A 168 -9.07 9.57 -3.23
C THR A 168 -9.78 9.39 -1.89
N CYS A 169 -9.09 9.69 -0.79
CA CYS A 169 -9.62 9.56 0.59
C CYS A 169 -10.27 8.19 0.84
N SER A 170 -9.64 7.12 0.37
CA SER A 170 -10.19 5.76 0.36
C SER A 170 -9.24 4.75 0.98
N LEU A 171 -9.81 3.65 1.50
CA LEU A 171 -9.09 2.40 1.75
C LEU A 171 -9.26 1.48 0.54
N LEU A 172 -8.14 1.03 -0.03
CA LEU A 172 -8.13 0.08 -1.15
C LEU A 172 -7.70 -1.30 -0.65
N ALA A 173 -8.40 -2.35 -1.08
CA ALA A 173 -7.93 -3.73 -0.95
C ALA A 173 -7.45 -4.24 -2.31
N ILE A 174 -6.18 -4.61 -2.39
CA ILE A 174 -5.46 -4.85 -3.66
C ILE A 174 -4.92 -6.28 -3.67
N ASP A 175 -5.24 -7.03 -4.71
CA ASP A 175 -4.68 -8.35 -4.96
C ASP A 175 -3.19 -8.23 -5.31
N VAL A 176 -2.33 -8.83 -4.50
CA VAL A 176 -0.87 -8.60 -4.61
C VAL A 176 -0.24 -9.26 -5.84
N GLU A 177 -0.86 -10.30 -6.38
CA GLU A 177 -0.34 -11.00 -7.55
C GLU A 177 -0.62 -10.22 -8.83
N THR A 178 -1.77 -9.57 -8.90
CA THR A 178 -2.25 -8.90 -10.12
C THR A 178 -2.19 -7.37 -10.07
N GLY A 179 -2.06 -6.78 -8.88
CA GLY A 179 -2.16 -5.33 -8.67
C GLY A 179 -3.59 -4.79 -8.84
N LYS A 180 -4.59 -5.66 -8.98
CA LYS A 180 -5.98 -5.25 -9.19
C LYS A 180 -6.69 -4.99 -7.86
N MET A 181 -7.44 -3.90 -7.81
CA MET A 181 -8.31 -3.62 -6.68
C MET A 181 -9.47 -4.62 -6.62
N ARG A 182 -9.65 -5.25 -5.45
CA ARG A 182 -10.78 -6.16 -5.15
C ARG A 182 -12.00 -5.39 -4.68
N TRP A 183 -11.78 -4.43 -3.79
CA TRP A 183 -12.80 -3.55 -3.25
C TRP A 183 -12.16 -2.26 -2.74
N HIS A 184 -12.99 -1.25 -2.51
CA HIS A 184 -12.59 0.00 -1.85
C HIS A 184 -13.68 0.47 -0.89
N PHE A 185 -13.31 1.38 0.00
CA PHE A 185 -14.24 2.19 0.78
C PHE A 185 -13.74 3.63 0.79
N GLN A 186 -14.57 4.57 0.32
CA GLN A 186 -14.23 6.00 0.33
C GLN A 186 -14.77 6.66 1.59
N PHE A 187 -13.89 7.26 2.39
CA PHE A 187 -14.26 7.93 3.64
C PHE A 187 -14.78 9.34 3.40
N THR A 188 -14.23 10.03 2.41
CA THR A 188 -14.56 11.43 2.14
C THR A 188 -14.74 11.66 0.63
N PRO A 189 -15.96 11.39 0.11
CA PRO A 189 -16.31 11.73 -1.27
C PRO A 189 -16.20 13.24 -1.51
N HIS A 190 -15.64 13.62 -2.65
CA HIS A 190 -15.44 15.03 -3.03
C HIS A 190 -14.73 15.86 -1.94
N ASP A 191 -13.64 15.35 -1.39
CA ASP A 191 -12.91 16.06 -0.34
C ASP A 191 -12.48 17.46 -0.81
N VAL A 192 -12.64 18.46 0.07
CA VAL A 192 -12.22 19.87 -0.12
C VAL A 192 -11.54 20.41 1.14
N HIS A 193 -11.11 19.50 2.03
CA HIS A 193 -10.57 19.83 3.34
C HIS A 193 -9.15 19.31 3.57
N ASP A 194 -8.58 18.60 2.60
CA ASP A 194 -7.28 17.93 2.76
C ASP A 194 -7.38 16.82 3.82
N TRP A 195 -8.42 16.00 3.71
CA TRP A 195 -8.69 14.90 4.64
C TRP A 195 -8.23 13.57 4.05
N ASP A 196 -6.91 13.39 3.99
CA ASP A 196 -6.29 12.12 3.59
C ASP A 196 -6.82 10.92 4.38
N ALA A 197 -7.02 9.82 3.67
CA ALA A 197 -7.29 8.51 4.25
C ALA A 197 -6.03 7.62 4.28
N ASN A 198 -4.84 8.22 4.33
CA ASN A 198 -3.55 7.52 4.33
C ASN A 198 -3.21 6.84 5.66
N GLN A 199 -4.05 6.95 6.69
CA GLN A 199 -3.81 6.36 8.00
C GLN A 199 -3.63 4.84 7.87
N ILE A 200 -2.64 4.31 8.59
CA ILE A 200 -2.21 2.91 8.47
C ILE A 200 -3.34 1.98 8.93
N PRO A 201 -3.87 1.10 8.04
CA PRO A 201 -4.90 0.15 8.43
C PRO A 201 -4.35 -0.88 9.41
N VAL A 202 -5.00 -1.06 10.55
CA VAL A 202 -4.67 -2.13 11.50
C VAL A 202 -5.62 -3.29 11.26
N LEU A 203 -5.09 -4.41 10.77
CA LEU A 203 -5.85 -5.65 10.61
C LEU A 203 -5.95 -6.30 11.99
N VAL A 204 -7.08 -6.89 12.37
CA VAL A 204 -7.22 -7.65 13.62
C VAL A 204 -8.24 -8.76 13.43
N ASP A 205 -8.00 -9.90 14.10
CA ASP A 205 -9.04 -10.90 14.36
C ASP A 205 -9.67 -10.54 15.71
N ALA A 206 -10.96 -10.17 15.73
CA ALA A 206 -11.64 -9.74 16.96
C ALA A 206 -13.14 -9.99 16.90
N ASP A 207 -13.72 -10.40 18.04
CA ASP A 207 -15.17 -10.49 18.19
C ASP A 207 -15.84 -9.12 17.97
N PHE A 208 -16.73 -9.02 16.99
CA PHE A 208 -17.50 -7.82 16.69
C PHE A 208 -19.00 -8.13 16.62
N GLY A 209 -19.77 -7.51 17.51
CA GLY A 209 -21.23 -7.73 17.55
C GLY A 209 -21.63 -9.17 17.87
N GLY A 210 -20.81 -9.88 18.66
CA GLY A 210 -21.04 -11.29 19.02
C GLY A 210 -20.71 -12.28 17.90
N ARG A 211 -19.95 -11.84 16.89
CA ARG A 211 -19.42 -12.69 15.83
C ARG A 211 -17.89 -12.60 15.82
N PRO A 212 -17.17 -13.72 15.77
CA PRO A 212 -15.72 -13.72 15.62
C PRO A 212 -15.29 -13.15 14.26
#